data_AF-A0A060BTC4-F1
#
_entry.id   AF-A0A060BTC4-F1
#
_cell.length_a   1.000
_cell.length_b   1.000
_cell.length_c   1.000
_cell.angle_alpha   90.00
_cell.angle_beta   90.00
_cell.angle_gamma   90.00
#
_symmetry.space_group_name_H-M   'P 1'
#
loop_
_entity.id
_entity.type
_entity.pdbx_description
1 polymer ?
#
loop_
_entity_poly.entity_id
_entity_poly.type
_entity_poly.pdbx_seq_one_letter_code
_entity_poly.pdbx_strand_id
1 'polypeptide(L)'
;MPQSYIVPGGRFSETYYWDSYFTMLGLAESGREDLLKCMADNFAWMIEIYGHIPNGNRTYYLSRSQPPVFALMVELFEEDGVRGARRYLDHLQMEYSFWMDGAESLVPNQAYRHVV
;
A
#
# COMPACT_ATOMS: atom_id res chain seq x y z
N MET A 1 6.89 -10.17 -5.76
CA MET A 1 7.31 -8.76 -5.76
C MET A 1 8.55 -8.63 -6.64
N PRO A 2 8.64 -7.58 -7.47
CA PRO A 2 9.75 -7.38 -8.40
C PRO A 2 11.01 -6.74 -7.80
N GLN A 3 10.90 -6.01 -6.67
CA GLN A 3 12.02 -5.29 -6.03
C GLN A 3 12.30 -5.81 -4.61
N SER A 4 13.44 -5.39 -4.04
CA SER A 4 13.78 -5.63 -2.63
C SER A 4 12.71 -5.08 -1.67
N TYR A 5 12.46 -5.77 -0.57
CA TYR A 5 11.48 -5.35 0.44
C TYR A 5 11.96 -5.68 1.86
N ILE A 6 11.42 -4.95 2.84
CA ILE A 6 11.65 -5.18 4.26
C ILE A 6 10.54 -6.05 4.84
N VAL A 7 10.88 -6.86 5.83
CA VAL A 7 9.94 -7.65 6.64
C VAL A 7 10.04 -7.20 8.10
N PRO A 8 8.95 -7.26 8.89
CA PRO A 8 8.97 -6.84 10.30
C PRO A 8 9.97 -7.61 11.19
N GLY A 9 10.36 -8.82 10.78
CA GLY A 9 11.33 -9.65 11.47
C GLY A 9 10.72 -10.68 12.43
N GLY A 10 11.57 -11.59 12.93
CA GLY A 10 11.15 -12.67 13.82
C GLY A 10 10.40 -13.78 13.09
N ARG A 11 9.15 -14.04 13.48
CA ARG A 11 8.32 -15.09 12.86
C ARG A 11 7.70 -14.67 11.53
N PHE A 12 7.73 -13.38 11.21
CA PHE A 12 7.14 -12.83 10.00
C PHE A 12 8.20 -12.76 8.90
N SER A 13 7.96 -13.50 7.82
CA SER A 13 8.85 -13.62 6.66
C SER A 13 8.30 -12.91 5.43
N GLU A 14 7.24 -12.14 5.63
CA GLU A 14 6.43 -11.46 4.64
C GLU A 14 6.44 -9.95 4.86
N THR A 15 6.23 -9.19 3.79
CA THR A 15 5.87 -7.78 3.90
C THR A 15 4.43 -7.66 4.37
N TYR A 16 4.19 -6.77 5.33
CA TYR A 16 2.87 -6.36 5.78
C TYR A 16 2.58 -4.93 5.34
N TYR A 17 1.37 -4.66 4.88
CA TYR A 17 1.04 -3.39 4.22
C TYR A 17 1.19 -2.19 5.17
N TRP A 18 0.40 -2.11 6.25
CA TRP A 18 0.43 -0.93 7.12
C TRP A 18 1.72 -0.81 7.95
N ASP A 19 2.32 -1.94 8.38
CA ASP A 19 3.60 -1.97 9.11
C ASP A 19 4.74 -1.38 8.27
N SER A 20 4.64 -1.53 6.95
CA SER A 20 5.63 -1.00 6.01
C SER A 20 5.68 0.51 6.01
N TYR A 21 4.57 1.21 6.25
CA TYR A 21 4.59 2.68 6.33
C TYR A 21 5.44 3.16 7.50
N PHE A 22 5.25 2.58 8.69
CA PHE A 22 6.05 2.92 9.86
C PHE A 22 7.52 2.55 9.70
N THR A 23 7.79 1.43 9.01
CA THR A 23 9.16 1.06 8.64
C THR A 23 9.78 2.09 7.69
N MET A 24 9.01 2.57 6.72
CA MET A 24 9.45 3.58 5.75
C MET A 24 9.76 4.93 6.41
N LEU A 25 9.03 5.35 7.44
CA LEU A 25 9.39 6.56 8.20
C LEU A 25 10.80 6.47 8.80
N GLY A 26 11.20 5.31 9.32
CA GLY A 26 12.57 5.10 9.80
C GLY A 26 13.61 5.02 8.67
N LEU A 27 13.23 4.50 7.50
CA LEU A 27 14.11 4.47 6.32
C LEU A 27 14.34 5.87 5.75
N ALA A 28 13.31 6.72 5.75
CA ALA A 28 13.38 8.14 5.40
C ALA A 28 14.37 8.87 6.30
N GLU A 29 14.20 8.76 7.63
CA GLU A 29 15.09 9.41 8.60
C GLU A 29 16.55 8.95 8.46
N SER A 30 16.77 7.66 8.16
CA SER A 30 18.11 7.09 7.96
C SER A 30 18.69 7.30 6.55
N GLY A 31 18.02 8.05 5.67
CA GLY A 31 18.49 8.37 4.32
C GLY A 31 18.51 7.18 3.35
N ARG A 32 17.75 6.12 3.62
CA ARG A 32 17.66 4.90 2.80
C ARG A 32 16.63 5.02 1.69
N GLU A 33 16.78 6.04 0.85
CA GLU A 33 15.89 6.31 -0.28
C GLU A 33 15.82 5.15 -1.29
N ASP A 34 16.90 4.37 -1.42
CA ASP A 34 16.97 3.19 -2.27
C ASP A 34 15.88 2.17 -1.91
N LEU A 35 15.70 1.93 -0.60
CA LEU A 35 14.70 1.02 -0.08
C LEU A 35 13.28 1.61 -0.17
N LEU A 36 13.13 2.91 0.09
CA LEU A 36 11.86 3.62 -0.09
C LEU A 36 11.33 3.44 -1.51
N LYS A 37 12.19 3.66 -2.52
CA LYS A 37 11.86 3.48 -3.95
C LYS A 37 11.41 2.06 -4.25
N CYS A 38 12.11 1.06 -3.71
CA CYS A 38 11.77 -0.35 -3.92
C CYS A 38 10.43 -0.75 -3.29
N MET A 39 10.16 -0.27 -2.06
CA MET A 39 8.91 -0.56 -1.36
C MET A 39 7.71 0.09 -2.06
N ALA A 40 7.85 1.34 -2.51
CA ALA A 40 6.85 2.05 -3.31
C ALA A 40 6.45 1.26 -4.56
N ASP A 41 7.45 0.87 -5.36
CA ASP A 41 7.25 0.16 -6.62
C ASP A 41 6.63 -1.23 -6.38
N ASN A 42 6.97 -1.88 -5.28
CA ASN A 42 6.36 -3.15 -4.89
C ASN A 42 4.87 -3.01 -4.53
N PHE A 43 4.48 -1.96 -3.83
CA PHE A 43 3.06 -1.70 -3.50
C PHE A 43 2.25 -1.29 -4.72
N ALA A 44 2.80 -0.42 -5.57
CA ALA A 44 2.20 -0.07 -6.86
C ALA A 44 1.99 -1.33 -7.72
N TRP A 45 2.99 -2.19 -7.81
CA TRP A 45 2.89 -3.47 -8.53
C TRP A 45 1.82 -4.40 -7.95
N MET A 46 1.64 -4.44 -6.63
CA MET A 46 0.57 -5.23 -6.02
C MET A 46 -0.83 -4.73 -6.41
N ILE A 47 -1.02 -3.41 -6.45
CA ILE A 47 -2.27 -2.81 -6.91
C ILE A 47 -2.52 -3.18 -8.37
N GLU A 48 -1.51 -3.10 -9.24
CA GLU A 48 -1.63 -3.47 -10.65
C GLU A 48 -2.03 -4.94 -10.85
N ILE A 49 -1.44 -5.85 -10.07
CA ILE A 49 -1.62 -7.30 -10.26
C ILE A 49 -2.87 -7.84 -9.55
N TYR A 50 -3.19 -7.32 -8.37
CA TYR A 50 -4.26 -7.87 -7.52
C TYR A 50 -5.45 -6.91 -7.32
N GLY A 51 -5.40 -5.70 -7.89
CA GLY A 51 -6.42 -4.67 -7.74
C GLY A 51 -6.42 -3.95 -6.39
N HIS A 52 -5.57 -4.38 -5.45
CA HIS A 52 -5.41 -3.81 -4.12
C HIS A 52 -4.08 -4.27 -3.51
N ILE A 53 -3.65 -3.64 -2.41
CA ILE A 53 -2.53 -4.14 -1.63
C ILE A 53 -3.04 -5.19 -0.64
N PRO A 54 -2.66 -6.47 -0.74
CA PRO A 54 -3.04 -7.49 0.23
C PRO A 54 -2.42 -7.22 1.59
N ASN A 55 -2.99 -7.79 2.66
CA ASN A 55 -2.45 -7.69 4.02
C ASN A 55 -0.96 -8.04 4.09
N GLY A 56 -0.54 -9.07 3.36
CA GLY A 56 0.87 -9.36 3.12
C GLY A 56 1.10 -10.16 1.83
N ASN A 57 2.36 -10.37 1.46
CA ASN A 57 2.75 -10.91 0.14
C ASN A 57 2.62 -12.43 -0.02
N ARG A 58 1.56 -13.05 0.53
CA ARG A 58 1.25 -14.48 0.43
C ARG A 58 -0.11 -14.71 -0.20
N THR A 59 -0.26 -15.84 -0.90
CA THR A 59 -1.49 -16.19 -1.64
C THR A 59 -2.74 -16.21 -0.76
N TYR A 60 -2.62 -16.65 0.49
CA TYR A 60 -3.74 -16.68 1.45
C TYR A 60 -4.14 -15.31 2.01
N TYR A 61 -3.41 -14.24 1.68
CA TYR A 61 -3.79 -12.85 1.98
C TYR A 61 -4.52 -12.15 0.84
N LEU A 62 -4.57 -12.73 -0.37
CA LEU A 62 -5.16 -12.08 -1.56
C LEU A 62 -6.65 -11.73 -1.42
N SER A 63 -7.35 -12.28 -0.42
CA SER A 63 -8.75 -11.96 -0.15
C SER A 63 -8.97 -10.77 0.78
N ARG A 64 -7.91 -10.17 1.34
CA ARG A 64 -8.02 -9.10 2.34
C ARG A 64 -6.88 -8.09 2.26
N SER A 65 -7.22 -6.83 2.54
CA SER A 65 -6.25 -5.74 2.70
C SER A 65 -5.97 -5.42 4.18
N GLN A 66 -5.35 -4.28 4.43
CA GLN A 66 -5.06 -3.65 5.72
C GLN A 66 -5.40 -2.14 5.61
N PRO A 67 -5.35 -1.35 6.69
CA PRO A 67 -5.60 0.08 6.61
C PRO A 67 -4.85 0.74 5.44
N PRO A 68 -5.54 1.48 4.55
CA PRO A 68 -4.94 2.00 3.33
C PRO A 68 -4.04 3.19 3.61
N VAL A 69 -2.73 2.93 3.64
CA VAL A 69 -1.68 3.92 3.93
C VAL A 69 -0.78 4.20 2.73
N PHE A 70 -1.07 3.67 1.54
CA PHE A 70 -0.27 3.90 0.34
C PHE A 70 -0.29 5.38 -0.09
N ALA A 71 -1.39 6.10 0.12
CA ALA A 71 -1.41 7.56 -0.06
C ALA A 71 -0.38 8.27 0.85
N LEU A 72 -0.26 7.84 2.12
CA LEU A 72 0.73 8.39 3.06
C LEU A 72 2.16 8.01 2.65
N MET A 73 2.35 6.80 2.13
CA MET A 73 3.64 6.39 1.55
C MET A 73 4.04 7.28 0.38
N VAL A 74 3.09 7.61 -0.51
CA VAL A 74 3.31 8.48 -1.67
C VAL A 74 3.63 9.92 -1.24
N GLU A 75 2.92 10.45 -0.25
CA GLU A 75 3.18 11.77 0.33
C GLU A 75 4.60 11.84 0.91
N LEU A 76 5.01 10.85 1.72
CA LEU A 76 6.37 10.75 2.25
C LEU A 76 7.44 10.80 1.13
N PHE A 77 7.20 10.12 0.00
CA PHE A 77 8.15 10.13 -1.12
C PHE A 77 8.27 11.49 -1.81
N GLU A 78 7.19 12.27 -1.84
CA GLU A 78 7.19 13.61 -2.43
C GLU A 78 7.91 14.59 -1.50
N GLU A 79 7.65 14.52 -0.19
CA GLU A 79 8.30 15.36 0.83
C GLU A 79 9.82 15.14 0.89
N ASP A 80 10.27 13.89 0.84
CA ASP A 80 11.70 13.55 0.86
C ASP A 80 12.39 13.69 -0.51
N GLY A 81 11.66 14.14 -1.56
CA GLY A 81 12.22 14.29 -2.92
C GLY A 81 12.61 12.96 -3.58
N VAL A 82 12.16 11.84 -3.02
CA VAL A 82 12.48 10.47 -3.46
C VAL A 82 11.88 10.21 -4.83
N ARG A 83 10.58 10.51 -5.00
CA ARG A 83 9.81 10.41 -6.27
C ARG A 83 8.56 11.29 -6.21
N GLY A 84 8.16 11.86 -7.35
CA GLY A 84 6.93 12.65 -7.44
C GLY A 84 5.66 11.81 -7.37
N ALA A 85 4.67 12.29 -6.61
CA ALA A 85 3.39 11.60 -6.39
C ALA A 85 2.62 11.26 -7.67
N ARG A 86 2.77 12.09 -8.71
CA ARG A 86 2.13 11.87 -10.02
C ARG A 86 2.42 10.50 -10.63
N ARG A 87 3.57 9.89 -10.29
CA ARG A 87 3.92 8.54 -10.75
C ARG A 87 2.93 7.48 -10.26
N TYR A 88 2.35 7.67 -9.08
CA TYR A 88 1.49 6.69 -8.41
C TYR A 88 0.01 7.05 -8.49
N LEU A 89 -0.35 8.08 -9.26
CA LEU A 89 -1.72 8.59 -9.32
C LEU A 89 -2.72 7.50 -9.76
N ASP A 90 -2.37 6.73 -10.79
CA ASP A 90 -3.23 5.66 -11.30
C ASP A 90 -3.41 4.56 -10.24
N HIS A 91 -2.33 4.19 -9.53
CA HIS A 91 -2.37 3.21 -8.44
C HIS A 91 -3.23 3.69 -7.26
N LEU A 92 -3.13 4.97 -6.90
CA LEU A 92 -3.96 5.59 -5.86
C LEU A 92 -5.44 5.55 -6.24
N GLN A 93 -5.77 5.85 -7.49
CA GLN A 93 -7.14 5.77 -8.00
C GLN A 93 -7.66 4.33 -8.01
N MET A 94 -6.82 3.36 -8.39
CA MET A 94 -7.16 1.94 -8.36
C MET A 94 -7.44 1.46 -6.94
N GLU A 95 -6.57 1.78 -5.98
CA GLU A 95 -6.78 1.41 -4.59
C GLU A 95 -8.05 2.07 -4.03
N TYR A 96 -8.26 3.36 -4.31
CA TYR A 96 -9.50 4.04 -3.91
C TYR A 96 -10.75 3.35 -4.48
N SER A 97 -10.72 2.98 -5.76
CA SER A 97 -11.82 2.28 -6.42
C SER A 97 -12.10 0.92 -5.77
N PHE A 98 -11.06 0.20 -5.32
CA PHE A 98 -11.23 -1.04 -4.55
C PHE A 98 -11.94 -0.81 -3.20
N TRP A 99 -11.59 0.26 -2.48
CA TRP A 99 -12.24 0.59 -1.21
C TRP A 99 -13.67 1.06 -1.38
N MET A 100 -13.96 1.81 -2.44
CA MET A 100 -15.28 2.39 -2.71
C MET A 100 -16.23 1.48 -3.50
N ASP A 101 -15.82 0.25 -3.80
CA ASP A 101 -16.62 -0.69 -4.57
C ASP A 101 -17.98 -0.97 -3.91
N GLY A 102 -19.05 -0.63 -4.62
CA GLY A 102 -20.44 -0.75 -4.17
C GLY A 102 -21.01 0.48 -3.45
N ALA A 103 -20.22 1.54 -3.22
CA ALA A 103 -20.65 2.76 -2.53
C ALA A 103 -21.88 3.42 -3.15
N GLU A 104 -21.95 3.50 -4.49
CA GLU A 104 -23.05 4.14 -5.22
C GLU A 104 -24.40 3.45 -5.01
N SER A 105 -24.39 2.18 -4.61
CA SER A 105 -25.60 1.39 -4.38
C SER A 105 -26.08 1.39 -2.93
N LEU A 106 -25.31 1.99 -2.01
CA LEU A 106 -25.64 2.01 -0.59
C LEU A 106 -26.74 3.02 -0.27
N VAL A 107 -27.65 2.61 0.61
CA VAL A 107 -28.59 3.49 1.29
C VAL A 107 -28.19 3.63 2.77
N PRO A 108 -28.67 4.67 3.49
CA PRO A 108 -28.31 4.87 4.88
C PRO A 108 -28.52 3.63 5.76
N ASN A 109 -27.57 3.35 6.65
CA ASN A 109 -27.52 2.18 7.54
C ASN A 109 -27.28 0.83 6.85
N GLN A 110 -26.61 0.82 5.70
CA GLN A 110 -26.16 -0.41 5.04
C GLN A 110 -24.65 -0.43 4.89
N ALA A 111 -24.08 -1.63 4.88
CA ALA A 111 -22.68 -1.87 4.59
C ALA A 111 -22.55 -2.88 3.44
N TYR A 112 -21.55 -2.67 2.58
CA TYR A 112 -21.19 -3.58 1.50
C TYR A 112 -19.68 -3.66 1.39
N ARG A 113 -19.09 -4.85 1.55
CA ARG A 113 -17.63 -5.05 1.54
C ARG A 113 -16.91 -4.11 2.53
N HIS A 114 -16.32 -3.03 2.02
CA HIS A 114 -15.52 -2.07 2.79
C HIS A 114 -16.23 -0.73 3.03
N VAL A 115 -17.41 -0.53 2.44
CA VAL A 115 -18.19 0.70 2.57
C VAL A 115 -19.32 0.51 3.59
N VAL A 116 -19.60 1.54 4.38
CA VAL A 116 -20.53 1.56 5.53
C VAL A 116 -21.40 2.82 5.54
#